data_AF-A0AAV1J3R0-F1
#
_entry.id   AF-A0AAV1J3R0-F1
#
_cell.length_a   1.000
_cell.length_b   1.000
_cell.length_c   1.000
_cell.angle_alpha   90.00
_cell.angle_beta   90.00
_cell.angle_gamma   90.00
#
_symmetry.space_group_name_H-M   'P 1'
#
loop_
_entity.id
_entity.type
_entity.pdbx_description
1 polymer ?
#
loop_
_entity_poly.entity_id
_entity_poly.type
_entity_poly.pdbx_seq_one_letter_code
_entity_poly.pdbx_strand_id
1 'polypeptide(L)'
;MDYNSYGLASMSPRYEYKLAGAPLERVQSVRDLGVTVDARYTFRDHIVSVCKKAYKRLGFVLRRASAFTSTRAITVLYNALVRSQLESNAVLWAPHEVKYSSMLERIQNKFTRHLYQRHYGVYPYYPLMYPTLFVLGMVGYAKLEARRHLALATYVFKVLRGIT
;
A
#
# COMPACT_ATOMS: atom_id res chain seq x y z
N MET A 1 23.83 15.06 -44.06
CA MET A 1 24.09 15.45 -42.66
C MET A 1 23.26 14.51 -41.80
N ASP A 2 23.85 13.36 -41.48
CA ASP A 2 23.17 12.31 -40.71
C ASP A 2 23.32 12.61 -39.22
N TYR A 3 22.20 12.90 -38.57
CA TYR A 3 22.14 13.05 -37.12
C TYR A 3 22.21 11.65 -36.49
N ASN A 4 23.44 11.23 -36.14
CA ASN A 4 23.67 10.08 -35.29
C ASN A 4 22.98 10.30 -33.93
N SER A 5 22.03 9.42 -33.63
CA SER A 5 21.32 9.34 -32.35
C SER A 5 22.22 8.68 -31.31
N TYR A 6 22.93 9.49 -30.52
CA TYR A 6 23.68 9.04 -29.34
C TYR A 6 22.74 8.72 -28.17
N GLY A 7 21.80 7.81 -28.38
CA GLY A 7 21.16 7.12 -27.28
C GLY A 7 22.10 6.01 -26.82
N LEU A 8 22.72 6.17 -25.65
CA LEU A 8 23.33 5.06 -24.91
C LEU A 8 22.21 4.06 -24.56
N ALA A 9 21.83 3.23 -25.52
CA ALA A 9 21.19 1.97 -25.25
C ALA A 9 22.25 1.12 -24.53
N SER A 10 22.35 1.32 -23.21
CA SER A 10 22.94 0.35 -22.31
C SER A 10 22.13 -0.94 -22.48
N MET A 11 22.47 -1.74 -23.49
CA MET A 11 22.04 -3.12 -23.59
C MET A 11 22.68 -3.83 -22.40
N SER A 12 21.94 -3.93 -21.30
CA SER A 12 22.36 -4.74 -20.16
C SER A 12 22.76 -6.12 -20.69
N PRO A 13 23.99 -6.59 -20.44
CA PRO A 13 24.46 -7.84 -21.02
C PRO A 13 23.49 -8.97 -20.66
N ARG A 14 23.01 -9.68 -21.68
CA ARG A 14 22.08 -10.81 -21.52
C ARG A 14 22.86 -12.04 -21.06
N TYR A 15 23.10 -12.11 -19.76
CA TYR A 15 23.65 -13.32 -19.13
C TYR A 15 22.53 -14.36 -18.91
N GLU A 16 22.79 -15.61 -19.33
CA GLU A 16 21.92 -16.76 -19.08
C GLU A 16 22.30 -17.38 -17.74
N TYR A 17 21.49 -17.13 -16.72
CA TYR A 17 21.68 -17.74 -15.41
C TYR A 17 21.22 -19.20 -15.44
N LYS A 18 21.95 -20.10 -14.79
CA LYS A 18 21.61 -21.51 -14.67
C LYS A 18 21.46 -21.89 -13.19
N LEU A 19 20.43 -22.65 -12.86
CA LEU A 19 20.20 -23.23 -11.55
C LEU A 19 20.29 -24.75 -11.66
N ALA A 20 21.22 -25.37 -10.92
CA ALA A 20 21.50 -26.81 -11.00
C ALA A 20 21.74 -27.33 -12.43
N GLY A 21 22.37 -26.51 -13.28
CA GLY A 21 22.64 -26.83 -14.69
C GLY A 21 21.51 -26.50 -15.68
N ALA A 22 20.29 -26.19 -15.21
CA ALA A 22 19.17 -25.79 -16.05
C ALA A 22 19.09 -24.26 -16.23
N PRO A 23 18.85 -23.72 -17.44
CA PRO A 23 18.72 -22.28 -17.66
C PRO A 23 17.46 -21.73 -16.96
N LEU A 24 17.62 -20.57 -16.31
CA LEU A 24 16.53 -19.85 -15.67
C LEU A 24 15.77 -19.00 -16.69
N GLU A 25 14.45 -19.19 -16.75
CA GLU A 25 13.59 -18.38 -17.60
C GLU A 25 13.56 -16.92 -17.10
N ARG A 26 13.73 -15.99 -18.03
CA ARG A 26 13.61 -14.56 -17.75
C ARG A 26 12.16 -14.13 -17.81
N VAL A 27 11.58 -13.84 -16.66
CA VAL A 27 10.20 -13.34 -16.53
C VAL A 27 10.16 -11.81 -16.37
N GLN A 28 9.04 -11.20 -16.78
CA GLN A 28 8.81 -9.75 -16.61
C GLN A 28 8.32 -9.37 -15.20
N SER A 29 7.76 -10.34 -14.48
CA SER A 29 7.36 -10.17 -13.09
C SER A 29 7.36 -11.51 -12.38
N VAL A 30 7.71 -11.52 -11.10
CA VAL A 30 7.66 -12.70 -10.24
C VAL A 30 6.86 -12.36 -8.99
N ARG A 31 6.12 -13.35 -8.46
CA ARG A 31 5.41 -13.22 -7.19
C ARG A 31 6.06 -14.14 -6.16
N ASP A 32 6.52 -13.55 -5.07
CA ASP A 32 7.11 -14.26 -3.95
C ASP A 32 6.54 -13.76 -2.61
N LEU A 33 6.22 -14.68 -1.71
CA LEU A 33 5.59 -14.42 -0.39
C LEU A 33 4.42 -13.41 -0.43
N GLY A 34 3.68 -13.40 -1.54
CA GLY A 34 2.55 -12.50 -1.76
C GLY A 34 2.91 -11.11 -2.31
N VAL A 35 4.19 -10.77 -2.45
CA VAL A 35 4.70 -9.54 -3.09
C VAL A 35 5.01 -9.81 -4.55
N THR A 36 4.70 -8.86 -5.44
CA THR A 36 5.03 -8.96 -6.86
C THR A 36 6.13 -7.96 -7.19
N VAL A 37 7.18 -8.44 -7.83
CA VAL A 37 8.33 -7.63 -8.25
C VAL A 37 8.40 -7.69 -9.77
N ASP A 38 8.50 -6.53 -10.42
CA ASP A 38 8.69 -6.44 -11.86
C ASP A 38 10.18 -6.52 -12.24
N ALA A 39 10.47 -6.71 -13.53
CA ALA A 39 11.85 -6.77 -14.05
C ALA A 39 12.63 -5.44 -13.89
N ARG A 40 11.95 -4.35 -13.53
CA ARG A 40 12.55 -3.04 -13.22
C ARG A 40 12.76 -2.86 -11.71
N TYR A 41 12.51 -3.90 -10.91
CA TYR A 41 12.55 -3.89 -9.45
C TYR A 41 11.65 -2.81 -8.82
N THR A 42 10.57 -2.44 -9.49
CA THR A 42 9.55 -1.56 -8.93
C THR A 42 8.39 -2.37 -8.37
N PHE A 43 7.72 -1.79 -7.36
CA PHE A 43 6.54 -2.37 -6.73
C PHE A 43 5.24 -1.73 -7.22
N ARG A 44 5.27 -1.01 -8.35
CA ARG A 44 4.15 -0.20 -8.84
C ARG A 44 2.90 -1.05 -9.06
N ASP A 45 3.03 -2.13 -9.83
CA ASP A 45 1.93 -3.03 -10.13
C ASP A 45 1.43 -3.77 -8.89
N HIS A 46 2.36 -4.12 -7.99
CA HIS A 46 2.02 -4.69 -6.69
C HIS A 46 1.16 -3.74 -5.86
N ILE A 47 1.55 -2.48 -5.71
CA ILE A 47 0.81 -1.48 -4.94
C ILE A 47 -0.58 -1.25 -5.54
N VAL A 48 -0.69 -1.17 -6.87
CA VAL A 48 -1.98 -1.05 -7.57
C VAL A 48 -2.86 -2.26 -7.26
N SER A 49 -2.31 -3.47 -7.32
CA SER A 49 -3.02 -4.72 -7.00
C SER A 49 -3.48 -4.76 -5.54
N VAL A 50 -2.62 -4.40 -4.59
CA VAL A 50 -2.93 -4.29 -3.16
C VAL A 50 -4.06 -3.28 -2.93
N CYS A 51 -3.98 -2.09 -3.53
CA CYS A 51 -5.02 -1.06 -3.46
C CYS A 51 -6.36 -1.58 -3.99
N LYS A 52 -6.38 -2.23 -5.16
CA LYS A 52 -7.60 -2.80 -5.74
C LYS A 52 -8.24 -3.83 -4.81
N LYS A 53 -7.44 -4.74 -4.25
CA LYS A 53 -7.92 -5.76 -3.28
C LYS A 53 -8.46 -5.11 -2.01
N ALA A 54 -7.75 -4.11 -1.48
CA ALA A 54 -8.16 -3.39 -0.27
C ALA A 54 -9.46 -2.58 -0.49
N TYR A 55 -9.65 -1.96 -1.66
CA TYR A 55 -10.93 -1.30 -1.99
C TYR A 55 -12.10 -2.28 -2.05
N LYS A 56 -11.91 -3.48 -2.64
CA LYS A 56 -12.95 -4.52 -2.65
C LYS A 56 -13.32 -4.94 -1.22
N ARG A 57 -12.31 -5.17 -0.37
CA ARG A 57 -12.54 -5.49 1.05
C ARG A 57 -13.20 -4.35 1.80
N LEU A 58 -12.79 -3.10 1.56
CA LEU A 58 -13.43 -1.93 2.15
C LEU A 58 -14.90 -1.84 1.75
N GLY A 59 -15.24 -2.06 0.48
CA GLY A 59 -16.64 -2.11 0.02
C GLY A 59 -17.45 -3.19 0.73
N PHE A 60 -16.86 -4.37 0.92
CA PHE A 60 -17.48 -5.44 1.72
C PHE A 60 -17.70 -5.01 3.18
N VAL A 61 -16.68 -4.45 3.83
CA VAL A 61 -16.75 -3.96 5.21
C VAL A 61 -17.86 -2.93 5.35
N LEU A 62 -17.89 -1.89 4.51
CA LEU A 62 -18.89 -0.82 4.60
C LEU A 62 -20.31 -1.33 4.34
N ARG A 63 -20.48 -2.29 3.42
CA ARG A 63 -21.80 -2.87 3.13
C ARG A 63 -22.31 -3.80 4.23
N ARG A 64 -21.43 -4.57 4.87
CA ARG A 64 -21.83 -5.51 5.94
C ARG A 64 -21.92 -4.84 7.30
N ALA A 65 -21.05 -3.88 7.56
CA ALA A 65 -21.06 -3.10 8.78
C ALA A 65 -22.17 -2.04 8.82
N SER A 66 -22.97 -1.88 7.76
CA SER A 66 -24.13 -0.97 7.75
C SER A 66 -25.14 -1.33 8.86
N ALA A 67 -25.31 -2.62 9.13
CA ALA A 67 -26.18 -3.15 10.17
C ALA A 67 -25.56 -3.09 11.58
N PHE A 68 -24.27 -2.76 11.71
CA PHE A 68 -23.63 -2.69 13.02
C PHE A 68 -23.92 -1.35 13.69
N THR A 69 -24.41 -1.40 14.94
CA THR A 69 -24.61 -0.22 15.79
C THR A 69 -23.30 0.24 16.42
N SER A 70 -22.37 -0.68 16.72
CA SER A 70 -21.10 -0.38 17.36
C SER A 70 -20.04 0.06 16.35
N THR A 71 -19.64 1.33 16.39
CA THR A 71 -18.53 1.88 15.59
C THR A 71 -17.21 1.16 15.86
N ARG A 72 -17.00 0.67 17.09
CA ARG A 72 -15.84 -0.13 17.47
C ARG A 72 -15.76 -1.45 16.67
N ALA A 73 -16.88 -2.13 16.46
CA ALA A 73 -16.91 -3.35 15.67
C ALA A 73 -16.53 -3.08 14.20
N ILE A 74 -17.00 -1.97 13.65
CA ILE A 74 -16.64 -1.52 12.28
C ILE A 74 -15.14 -1.26 12.18
N THR A 75 -14.57 -0.56 13.16
CA THR A 75 -13.14 -0.26 13.26
C THR A 75 -12.28 -1.51 13.34
N VAL A 76 -12.68 -2.50 14.16
CA VAL A 76 -11.99 -3.79 14.23
C VAL A 76 -12.01 -4.50 12.88
N LEU A 77 -13.17 -4.53 12.22
CA LEU A 77 -13.32 -5.19 10.92
C LEU A 77 -12.47 -4.53 9.83
N TYR A 78 -12.43 -3.20 9.78
CA TYR A 78 -11.54 -2.46 8.88
C TYR A 78 -10.07 -2.78 9.16
N ASN A 79 -9.66 -2.73 10.42
CA ASN A 79 -8.26 -2.99 10.80
C ASN A 79 -7.84 -4.43 10.43
N ALA A 80 -8.71 -5.41 10.68
CA ALA A 80 -8.43 -6.81 10.44
C ALA A 80 -8.43 -7.19 8.96
N LEU A 81 -9.33 -6.63 8.14
CA LEU A 81 -9.49 -7.04 6.74
C LEU A 81 -8.82 -6.11 5.73
N VAL A 82 -8.83 -4.81 5.99
CA VAL A 82 -8.35 -3.78 5.05
C VAL A 82 -6.96 -3.33 5.45
N ARG A 83 -6.79 -2.80 6.67
CA ARG A 83 -5.51 -2.22 7.11
C ARG A 83 -4.38 -3.25 7.14
N SER A 84 -4.66 -4.45 7.67
CA SER A 84 -3.71 -5.57 7.68
C SER A 84 -3.13 -5.85 6.28
N GLN A 85 -3.94 -5.76 5.23
CA GLN A 85 -3.51 -6.00 3.85
C GLN A 85 -2.71 -4.83 3.26
N LEU A 86 -2.92 -3.61 3.75
CA LEU A 86 -2.14 -2.43 3.36
C LEU A 86 -0.80 -2.33 4.10
N GLU A 87 -0.66 -3.03 5.23
CA GLU A 87 0.56 -3.04 6.04
C GLU A 87 1.37 -4.34 5.85
N SER A 88 0.77 -5.40 5.32
CA SER A 88 1.44 -6.69 5.08
C SER A 88 2.63 -6.54 4.13
N ASN A 89 3.81 -6.99 4.57
CA ASN A 89 5.08 -6.90 3.83
C ASN A 89 5.46 -5.48 3.40
N ALA A 90 4.86 -4.44 3.99
CA ALA A 90 5.09 -3.05 3.58
C ALA A 90 6.55 -2.63 3.74
N VAL A 91 7.32 -3.31 4.59
CA VAL A 91 8.78 -3.12 4.71
C VAL A 91 9.51 -3.30 3.38
N LEU A 92 9.02 -4.19 2.51
CA LEU A 92 9.63 -4.46 1.21
C LEU A 92 9.17 -3.48 0.14
N TRP A 93 7.86 -3.21 0.07
CA TRP A 93 7.25 -2.55 -1.09
C TRP A 93 6.78 -1.11 -0.84
N ALA A 94 6.94 -0.57 0.38
CA ALA A 94 6.44 0.75 0.74
C ALA A 94 6.74 1.79 -0.37
N PRO A 95 5.71 2.51 -0.87
CA PRO A 95 5.90 3.43 -1.97
C PRO A 95 6.81 4.60 -1.58
N HIS A 96 7.78 4.91 -2.43
CA HIS A 96 8.54 6.16 -2.37
C HIS A 96 7.86 7.28 -3.18
N GLU A 97 7.06 6.93 -4.20
CA GLU A 97 6.37 7.93 -5.03
C GLU A 97 5.06 8.40 -4.39
N VAL A 98 4.87 9.72 -4.37
CA VAL A 98 3.69 10.40 -3.80
C VAL A 98 2.38 9.87 -4.38
N LYS A 99 2.36 9.53 -5.68
CA LYS A 99 1.19 8.96 -6.35
C LYS A 99 0.68 7.71 -5.65
N TYR A 100 1.56 6.74 -5.39
CA TYR A 100 1.20 5.47 -4.79
C TYR A 100 0.93 5.59 -3.29
N SER A 101 1.67 6.44 -2.57
CA SER A 101 1.35 6.78 -1.18
C SER A 101 -0.06 7.37 -1.07
N SER A 102 -0.41 8.30 -1.95
CA SER A 102 -1.74 8.91 -2.00
C SER A 102 -2.84 7.89 -2.31
N MET A 103 -2.58 6.88 -3.14
CA MET A 103 -3.54 5.80 -3.40
C MET A 103 -3.88 5.00 -2.14
N LEU A 104 -2.88 4.70 -1.30
CA LEU A 104 -3.07 4.00 -0.03
C LEU A 104 -3.86 4.88 0.95
N GLU A 105 -3.48 6.15 1.10
CA GLU A 105 -4.16 7.08 2.01
C GLU A 105 -5.63 7.27 1.62
N ARG A 106 -5.97 7.30 0.31
CA ARG A 106 -7.37 7.41 -0.15
C ARG A 106 -8.26 6.28 0.38
N ILE A 107 -7.73 5.07 0.57
CA ILE A 107 -8.49 3.93 1.12
C ILE A 107 -8.81 4.19 2.59
N GLN A 108 -7.82 4.61 3.39
CA GLN A 108 -8.04 4.97 4.78
C GLN A 108 -8.99 6.17 4.90
N ASN A 109 -8.79 7.21 4.09
CA ASN A 109 -9.61 8.41 4.10
C ASN A 109 -11.08 8.11 3.77
N LYS A 110 -11.34 7.17 2.85
CA LYS A 110 -12.70 6.73 2.57
C LYS A 110 -13.34 6.06 3.79
N PHE A 111 -12.58 5.22 4.49
CA PHE A 111 -13.05 4.60 5.72
C PHE A 111 -13.29 5.61 6.84
N THR A 112 -12.36 6.52 7.09
CA THR A 112 -12.47 7.49 8.19
C THR A 112 -13.58 8.50 7.97
N ARG A 113 -13.87 8.90 6.74
CA ARG A 113 -15.07 9.70 6.43
C ARG A 113 -16.37 8.97 6.73
N HIS A 114 -16.43 7.67 6.44
CA HIS A 114 -17.60 6.86 6.82
C HIS A 114 -17.73 6.76 8.35
N LEU A 115 -16.61 6.53 9.05
CA LEU A 115 -16.61 6.47 10.51
C LEU A 115 -17.01 7.82 11.12
N TYR A 116 -16.53 8.93 10.57
CA TYR A 116 -16.92 10.28 10.98
C TYR A 116 -18.43 10.49 10.82
N GLN A 117 -19.01 10.08 9.68
CA GLN A 117 -20.46 10.14 9.47
C GLN A 117 -21.23 9.32 10.50
N ARG A 118 -20.71 8.15 10.90
CA ARG A 118 -21.33 7.34 11.97
C ARG A 118 -21.29 8.00 13.34
N HIS A 119 -20.21 8.73 13.66
CA HIS A 119 -20.06 9.41 14.95
C HIS A 119 -20.83 10.72 15.05
N TYR A 120 -20.82 11.53 13.98
CA TYR A 120 -21.29 12.92 14.02
C TYR A 120 -22.52 13.16 13.14
N GLY A 121 -23.03 12.16 12.43
CA GLY A 121 -24.20 12.27 11.54
C GLY A 121 -23.95 13.04 10.23
N VAL A 122 -22.81 13.73 10.10
CA VAL A 122 -22.46 14.56 8.95
C VAL A 122 -21.36 13.91 8.13
N TYR A 123 -21.53 13.82 6.81
CA TYR A 123 -20.47 13.35 5.92
C TYR A 123 -19.58 14.53 5.46
N PRO A 124 -18.24 14.48 5.63
CA PRO A 124 -17.35 15.57 5.26
C PRO A 124 -17.07 15.55 3.74
N TYR A 125 -17.93 16.20 2.97
CA TYR A 125 -17.85 16.26 1.50
C TYR A 125 -16.67 17.10 0.98
N TYR A 126 -16.30 18.18 1.68
CA TYR A 126 -15.34 19.17 1.18
C TYR A 126 -14.02 19.15 1.98
N PRO A 127 -12.87 18.87 1.33
CA PRO A 127 -11.57 18.82 2.01
C PRO A 127 -11.08 20.18 2.51
N LEU A 128 -11.62 21.30 1.97
CA LEU A 128 -11.30 22.64 2.46
C LEU A 128 -11.93 22.94 3.83
N MET A 129 -13.18 22.53 4.06
CA MET A 129 -13.81 22.69 5.38
C MET A 129 -13.33 21.64 6.38
N TYR A 130 -13.01 20.43 5.90
CA TYR A 130 -12.54 19.33 6.72
C TYR A 130 -11.23 18.78 6.15
N PRO A 131 -10.07 19.34 6.52
CA PRO A 131 -8.78 18.80 6.14
C PRO A 131 -8.69 17.32 6.49
N THR A 132 -8.04 16.53 5.64
CA THR A 132 -7.97 15.07 5.85
C THR A 132 -7.37 14.71 7.22
N LEU A 133 -6.36 15.46 7.66
CA LEU A 133 -5.75 15.30 8.98
C LEU A 133 -6.73 15.56 10.12
N PHE A 134 -7.60 16.57 9.98
CA PHE A 134 -8.64 16.86 10.96
C PHE A 134 -9.61 15.69 11.10
N VAL A 135 -10.16 15.18 9.99
CA VAL A 135 -11.07 14.03 10.01
C VAL A 135 -10.41 12.81 10.64
N LEU A 136 -9.15 12.53 10.27
CA LEU A 136 -8.36 11.44 10.85
C LEU A 136 -8.23 11.57 12.38
N GLY A 137 -7.89 12.77 12.88
CA GLY A 137 -7.81 13.05 14.31
C GLY A 137 -9.13 12.85 15.04
N MET A 138 -10.24 13.35 14.48
CA MET A 138 -11.58 13.26 15.07
C MET A 138 -12.11 11.83 15.21
N VAL A 139 -11.56 10.88 14.43
CA VAL A 139 -11.90 9.45 14.53
C VAL A 139 -10.76 8.59 15.10
N GLY A 140 -9.69 9.20 15.60
CA GLY A 140 -8.58 8.51 16.27
C GLY A 140 -7.66 7.70 15.35
N TYR A 141 -7.45 8.15 14.10
CA TYR A 141 -6.53 7.54 13.15
C TYR A 141 -5.32 8.44 12.86
N ALA A 142 -4.14 7.84 12.72
CA ALA A 142 -2.97 8.48 12.11
C ALA A 142 -2.89 8.14 10.61
N LYS A 143 -2.09 8.88 9.83
CA LYS A 143 -1.76 8.52 8.44
C LYS A 143 -1.19 7.10 8.37
N LEU A 144 -1.52 6.35 7.31
CA LEU A 144 -0.93 5.02 7.12
C LEU A 144 0.58 5.10 6.92
N GLU A 145 1.04 6.19 6.28
CA GLU A 145 2.45 6.45 6.07
C GLU A 145 3.27 6.45 7.37
N ALA A 146 2.81 7.14 8.41
CA ALA A 146 3.49 7.17 9.70
C ALA A 146 3.66 5.77 10.30
N ARG A 147 2.64 4.91 10.13
CA ARG A 147 2.69 3.52 10.61
C ARG A 147 3.67 2.66 9.82
N ARG A 148 3.74 2.84 8.49
CA ARG A 148 4.73 2.16 7.65
C ARG A 148 6.15 2.57 8.01
N HIS A 149 6.40 3.86 8.24
CA HIS A 149 7.71 4.35 8.68
C HIS A 149 8.11 3.75 10.04
N LEU A 150 7.18 3.66 10.99
CA LEU A 150 7.44 3.01 12.27
C LEU A 150 7.78 1.52 12.11
N ALA A 151 7.04 0.81 11.25
CA ALA A 151 7.29 -0.60 10.97
C ALA A 151 8.67 -0.81 10.30
N LEU A 152 9.02 0.04 9.34
CA LEU A 152 10.33 0.07 8.69
C LEU A 152 11.45 0.32 9.70
N ALA A 153 11.33 1.37 10.53
CA ALA A 153 12.32 1.70 11.55
C ALA A 153 12.51 0.57 12.55
N THR A 154 11.41 -0.06 13.00
CA THR A 154 11.46 -1.20 13.92
C THR A 154 12.15 -2.40 13.29
N TYR A 155 11.88 -2.67 12.01
CA TYR A 155 12.52 -3.75 11.28
C TYR A 155 14.03 -3.52 11.14
N VAL A 156 14.44 -2.33 10.70
CA VAL A 156 15.86 -1.97 10.58
C VAL A 156 16.57 -2.08 11.93
N PHE A 157 15.96 -1.57 13.00
CA PHE A 157 16.52 -1.69 14.35
C PHE A 157 16.74 -3.16 14.76
N LYS A 158 15.76 -4.03 14.51
CA LYS A 158 15.87 -5.47 14.81
C LYS A 158 16.99 -6.14 14.03
N VAL A 159 17.10 -5.85 12.74
CA VAL A 159 18.16 -6.37 11.86
C VAL A 159 19.54 -5.93 12.37
N LEU A 160 19.71 -4.64 12.71
CA LEU A 160 20.98 -4.11 13.22
C LEU A 160 21.37 -4.69 14.59
N ARG A 161 20.40 -5.13 15.39
CA ARG A 161 20.63 -5.74 16.71
C ARG A 161 20.69 -7.26 16.68
N GLY A 162 20.44 -7.90 15.53
CA GLY A 162 20.37 -9.35 15.41
C GLY A 162 19.20 -10.00 16.17
N ILE A 163 18.14 -9.23 16.46
CA ILE A 163 16.96 -9.73 17.18
C ILE A 163 15.90 -10.10 16.13
N THR A 164 15.93 -11.34 15.65
CA THR A 164 14.86 -11.92 14.80
C THR A 164 13.77 -12.56 15.62
#